data_AF-A0A351WUE2-F1
#
_entry.id   AF-A0A351WUE2-F1
#
_cell.length_a   1.000
_cell.length_b   1.000
_cell.length_c   1.000
_cell.angle_alpha   90.00
_cell.angle_beta   90.00
_cell.angle_gamma   90.00
#
_symmetry.space_group_name_H-M   'P 1'
#
loop_
_entity.id
_entity.type
_entity.pdbx_description
1 polymer ?
#
loop_
_entity_poly.entity_id
_entity_poly.type
_entity_poly.pdbx_seq_one_letter_code
_entity_poly.pdbx_strand_id
1 'polypeptide(L)'
;MAITEETRNLRNTRLSDVDLPDSAWLTYAVCAGESDSCGWGGWIIDSLVSDRMGKGLSIHERHLCPKCGKDLFKTGASVKFIPSDDQSENLAAGVVYETIPMEMSRDSHQ
;
A
#
# COMPACT_ATOMS: atom_id res chain seq x y z
N MET A 1 19.59 1.55 -24.21
CA MET A 1 20.44 2.09 -23.12
C MET A 1 21.37 0.98 -22.66
N ALA A 2 22.69 1.22 -22.64
CA ALA A 2 23.65 0.23 -22.18
C ALA A 2 23.64 0.14 -20.65
N ILE A 3 23.60 -1.08 -20.10
CA ILE A 3 23.68 -1.34 -18.66
C ILE A 3 25.12 -1.10 -18.23
N THR A 4 25.34 -0.14 -17.32
CA THR A 4 26.65 0.15 -16.73
C THR A 4 27.05 -0.95 -15.75
N GLU A 5 28.35 -1.12 -15.49
CA GLU A 5 28.85 -2.11 -14.53
C GLU A 5 28.33 -1.86 -13.10
N GLU A 6 28.13 -0.59 -12.74
CA GLU A 6 27.49 -0.16 -11.49
C GLU A 6 26.03 -0.62 -11.37
N THR A 7 25.24 -0.54 -12.46
CA THR A 7 23.84 -1.00 -12.47
C THR A 7 23.70 -2.52 -12.61
N ARG A 8 24.75 -3.20 -13.10
CA ARG A 8 24.82 -4.67 -13.10
C ARG A 8 24.88 -5.22 -11.67
N ASN A 9 25.56 -4.54 -10.76
CA ASN A 9 25.68 -4.98 -9.36
C ASN A 9 24.36 -4.86 -8.59
N LEU A 10 23.55 -3.83 -8.87
CA LEU A 10 22.23 -3.67 -8.25
C LEU A 10 21.25 -4.80 -8.59
N ARG A 11 21.44 -5.49 -9.72
CA ARG A 11 20.63 -6.65 -10.09
C ARG A 11 20.93 -7.90 -9.28
N ASN A 12 22.09 -7.95 -8.61
CA ASN A 12 22.53 -9.07 -7.79
C ASN A 12 22.34 -8.82 -6.29
N THR A 13 21.73 -7.70 -5.90
CA THR A 13 21.40 -7.37 -4.52
C THR A 13 20.53 -8.46 -3.91
N ARG A 14 20.99 -9.02 -2.79
CA ARG A 14 20.25 -9.99 -1.99
C ARG A 14 19.54 -9.27 -0.84
N LEU A 15 18.60 -9.96 -0.20
CA LEU A 15 17.93 -9.44 1.00
C LEU A 15 18.92 -9.12 2.13
N SER A 16 20.01 -9.89 2.23
CA SER A 16 21.11 -9.64 3.20
C SER A 16 21.89 -8.35 2.94
N ASP A 17 21.74 -7.78 1.73
CA ASP A 17 22.53 -6.64 1.27
C ASP A 17 21.76 -5.31 1.43
N VAL A 18 20.54 -5.36 1.99
CA VAL A 18 19.68 -4.20 2.21
C VAL A 18 19.21 -4.12 3.65
N ASP A 19 19.10 -2.91 4.17
CA ASP A 19 18.42 -2.69 5.44
C ASP A 19 16.91 -2.85 5.26
N LEU A 20 16.29 -3.62 6.16
CA LEU A 20 14.84 -3.74 6.21
C LEU A 20 14.22 -2.49 6.87
N PRO A 21 13.02 -2.06 6.44
CA PRO A 21 12.29 -1.03 7.15
C PRO A 21 11.82 -1.56 8.51
N ASP A 22 11.86 -0.70 9.53
CA ASP A 22 11.40 -1.01 10.89
C ASP A 22 9.87 -1.01 10.98
N SER A 23 9.19 -0.26 10.10
CA SER A 23 7.72 -0.29 9.99
C SER A 23 7.22 0.23 8.65
N ALA A 24 5.95 -0.02 8.35
CA ALA A 24 5.23 0.55 7.22
C ALA A 24 3.92 1.20 7.70
N TRP A 25 3.53 2.31 7.08
CA TRP A 25 2.15 2.79 7.19
C TRP A 25 1.34 2.24 6.04
N LEU A 26 0.23 1.59 6.37
CA LEU A 26 -0.77 1.14 5.41
C LEU A 26 -2.00 2.04 5.51
N THR A 27 -2.54 2.43 4.37
CA THR A 27 -3.76 3.26 4.31
C THR A 27 -4.77 2.55 3.43
N TYR A 28 -6.02 2.50 3.87
CA TYR A 28 -7.10 1.96 3.05
C TYR A 28 -7.46 2.99 1.98
N ALA A 29 -7.46 2.57 0.73
CA ALA A 29 -7.73 3.44 -0.41
C ALA A 29 -8.82 2.85 -1.30
N VAL A 30 -9.53 3.73 -1.99
CA VAL A 30 -10.65 3.37 -2.87
C VAL A 30 -10.54 4.02 -4.24
N CYS A 31 -10.95 3.29 -5.26
CA CYS A 31 -11.13 3.81 -6.61
C CYS A 31 -12.56 4.34 -6.74
N ALA A 32 -12.74 5.61 -6.38
CA ALA A 32 -14.03 6.29 -6.38
C ALA A 32 -13.93 7.81 -6.71
N GLY A 33 -12.80 8.25 -7.27
CA GLY A 33 -12.55 9.67 -7.54
C GLY A 33 -13.27 10.22 -8.79
N GLU A 34 -13.62 9.35 -9.73
CA GLU A 34 -14.26 9.70 -11.01
C GLU A 34 -15.56 8.91 -11.23
N SER A 35 -16.45 9.40 -12.10
CA SER A 35 -17.78 8.81 -12.35
C SER A 35 -17.74 7.40 -12.94
N ASP A 36 -16.65 7.03 -13.61
CA ASP A 36 -16.40 5.72 -14.20
C ASP A 36 -15.33 4.93 -13.42
N SER A 37 -15.16 5.23 -12.13
CA SER A 37 -14.30 4.46 -11.22
C SER A 37 -14.83 3.04 -11.03
N CYS A 38 -13.92 2.08 -10.88
CA CYS A 38 -14.29 0.66 -10.82
C CYS A 38 -14.73 0.15 -9.42
N GLY A 39 -14.70 1.01 -8.40
CA GLY A 39 -15.12 0.70 -7.03
C GLY A 39 -14.16 -0.18 -6.23
N TRP A 40 -12.94 -0.43 -6.71
CA TRP A 40 -11.94 -1.20 -5.96
C TRP A 40 -11.65 -0.53 -4.61
N GLY A 41 -11.46 -1.33 -3.56
CA GLY A 41 -11.02 -0.88 -2.25
C GLY A 41 -10.01 -1.86 -1.66
N GLY A 42 -8.98 -1.35 -0.99
CA GLY A 42 -7.96 -2.19 -0.37
C GLY A 42 -6.86 -1.39 0.33
N TRP A 43 -5.99 -2.11 1.02
CA TRP A 43 -4.83 -1.54 1.69
C TRP A 43 -3.70 -1.25 0.68
N ILE A 44 -3.13 -0.06 0.78
CA ILE A 44 -1.91 0.33 0.06
C ILE A 44 -0.82 0.70 1.06
N ILE A 45 0.44 0.54 0.65
CA ILE A 45 1.58 1.08 1.41
C ILE A 45 1.63 2.58 1.16
N ASP A 46 1.68 3.37 2.24
CA ASP A 46 1.74 4.83 2.21
C ASP A 46 3.16 5.33 2.46
N SER A 47 3.84 4.74 3.44
CA SER A 47 5.25 5.01 3.73
C SER A 47 5.96 3.81 4.33
N LEU A 48 7.27 3.76 4.14
CA LEU A 48 8.18 2.84 4.82
C LEU A 48 9.05 3.66 5.78
N VAL A 49 9.20 3.23 7.02
CA VAL A 49 9.97 3.93 8.05
C VAL A 49 11.15 3.07 8.41
N SER A 50 12.35 3.66 8.32
CA SER A 50 13.55 3.10 8.92
C SER A 50 14.18 4.14 9.86
N ASP A 51 14.27 3.81 11.14
CA ASP A 51 14.85 4.65 12.18
C ASP A 51 16.35 4.86 11.91
N ARG A 52 17.01 3.88 11.29
CA ARG A 52 18.42 3.97 10.86
C ARG A 52 18.64 5.01 9.75
N MET A 53 17.64 5.21 8.89
CA MET A 53 17.71 6.17 7.77
C MET A 53 17.25 7.59 8.18
N GLY A 54 16.77 7.77 9.42
CA GLY A 54 16.42 9.08 9.99
C GLY A 54 15.21 9.78 9.36
N LYS A 55 14.57 9.22 8.34
CA LYS A 55 13.33 9.72 7.70
C LYS A 55 12.50 8.57 7.13
N GLY A 56 11.19 8.64 7.30
CA GLY A 56 10.26 7.78 6.56
C GLY A 56 10.33 8.07 5.06
N LEU A 57 10.45 7.02 4.25
CA LEU A 57 10.28 7.05 2.82
C LEU A 57 8.79 7.04 2.52
N SER A 58 8.20 8.23 2.42
CA SER A 58 6.82 8.38 1.96
C SER A 58 6.74 8.12 0.47
N ILE A 59 5.73 7.34 0.06
CA ILE A 59 5.38 7.20 -1.34
C ILE A 59 4.64 8.49 -1.71
N HIS A 60 5.39 9.47 -2.22
CA HIS A 60 4.86 10.74 -2.70
C HIS A 60 4.17 10.61 -4.08
N GLU A 61 4.22 9.42 -4.68
CA GLU A 61 3.65 9.16 -5.99
C GLU A 61 2.14 8.92 -5.93
N ARG A 62 1.49 9.12 -7.09
CA ARG A 62 0.09 8.77 -7.27
C ARG A 62 -0.07 7.26 -7.14
N HIS A 63 -0.98 6.83 -6.27
CA HIS A 63 -1.37 5.43 -6.21
C HIS A 63 -2.43 5.15 -7.25
N LEU A 64 -2.16 4.19 -8.13
CA LEU A 64 -3.08 3.79 -9.19
C LEU A 64 -3.87 2.56 -8.77
N CYS A 65 -5.12 2.51 -9.19
CA CYS A 65 -6.02 1.40 -8.97
C CYS A 65 -5.50 0.18 -9.74
N PRO A 66 -5.28 -0.95 -9.07
CA PRO A 66 -4.75 -2.14 -9.74
C PRO A 66 -5.72 -2.74 -10.75
N LYS A 67 -7.01 -2.41 -10.66
CA LYS A 67 -8.07 -2.94 -11.55
C LYS A 67 -8.27 -2.11 -12.81
N CYS A 68 -8.16 -0.77 -12.74
CA CYS A 68 -8.45 0.11 -13.89
C CYS A 68 -7.42 1.21 -14.15
N GLY A 69 -6.34 1.29 -13.37
CA GLY A 69 -5.23 2.23 -13.57
C GLY A 69 -5.50 3.68 -13.17
N LYS A 70 -6.68 4.01 -12.63
CA LYS A 70 -7.04 5.38 -12.19
C LYS A 70 -6.47 5.75 -10.84
N ASP A 71 -6.44 7.04 -10.52
CA ASP A 71 -6.00 7.52 -9.22
C ASP A 71 -6.88 6.96 -8.08
N LEU A 72 -6.22 6.53 -7.01
CA LEU A 72 -6.85 6.09 -5.78
C LEU A 72 -7.03 7.27 -4.82
N PHE A 73 -8.18 7.28 -4.15
CA PHE A 73 -8.44 8.16 -3.03
C PHE A 73 -8.04 7.47 -1.72
N LYS A 74 -7.12 8.07 -0.97
CA LYS A 74 -6.73 7.61 0.37
C LYS A 74 -7.83 7.97 1.36
N THR A 75 -8.35 6.98 2.08
CA THR A 75 -9.29 7.24 3.18
C THR A 75 -8.54 7.68 4.44
N GLY A 76 -9.26 8.06 5.49
CA GLY A 76 -8.66 8.33 6.81
C GLY A 76 -8.31 7.07 7.61
N ALA A 77 -8.59 5.87 7.09
CA ALA A 77 -8.27 4.62 7.78
C ALA A 77 -6.81 4.22 7.48
N SER A 78 -5.94 4.38 8.48
CA SER A 78 -4.52 4.06 8.39
C SER A 78 -4.05 3.26 9.59
N VAL A 79 -3.11 2.33 9.36
CA VAL A 79 -2.52 1.47 10.39
C VAL A 79 -1.00 1.43 10.25
N LYS A 80 -0.29 1.36 11.38
CA LYS A 80 1.15 1.11 11.40
C LYS A 80 1.38 -0.39 11.46
N PHE A 81 2.05 -0.93 10.46
CA PHE A 81 2.50 -2.31 10.39
C PHE A 81 3.95 -2.40 10.86
N ILE A 82 4.22 -3.29 11.82
CA ILE A 82 5.57 -3.57 12.32
C ILE A 82 5.88 -5.02 11.91
N PRO A 83 6.89 -5.26 11.06
CA PRO A 83 7.32 -6.61 10.69
C PRO A 83 7.75 -7.40 11.95
N SER A 84 7.36 -8.68 12.06
CA SER A 84 7.95 -9.57 13.09
C SER A 84 9.41 -9.91 12.76
N ASP A 85 10.23 -10.18 13.78
CA ASP A 85 11.65 -10.49 13.58
C ASP A 85 11.88 -11.78 12.77
N ASP A 86 10.95 -12.72 12.82
CA ASP A 86 11.05 -14.03 12.18
C ASP A 86 10.22 -14.19 10.90
N GLN A 87 9.32 -13.23 10.61
CA GLN A 87 8.32 -13.26 9.53
C GLN A 87 7.62 -14.63 9.38
N SER A 88 7.61 -15.45 10.44
CA SER A 88 7.28 -16.88 10.35
C SER A 88 5.79 -17.14 10.54
N GLU A 89 5.11 -16.20 11.19
CA GLU A 89 3.67 -16.18 11.26
C GLU A 89 3.10 -15.75 9.91
N ASN A 90 2.66 -16.74 9.13
CA ASN A 90 1.77 -16.52 8.01
C ASN A 90 0.59 -15.69 8.51
N LEU A 91 0.49 -14.44 8.06
CA LEU A 91 -0.81 -13.76 7.97
C LEU A 91 -1.67 -14.67 7.10
N ALA A 92 -2.48 -15.51 7.72
CA ALA A 92 -3.30 -16.47 7.01
C ALA A 92 -4.07 -15.71 5.93
N ALA A 93 -3.84 -16.08 4.67
CA ALA A 93 -4.61 -15.58 3.55
C ALA A 93 -6.07 -16.00 3.77
N GLY A 94 -6.85 -15.14 4.40
CA GLY A 94 -8.19 -15.51 4.87
C GLY A 94 -8.73 -14.75 6.08
N VAL A 95 -8.19 -13.58 6.44
CA VAL A 95 -8.89 -12.69 7.39
C VAL A 95 -10.18 -12.23 6.71
N VAL A 96 -11.26 -12.96 6.98
CA VAL A 96 -12.63 -12.64 6.64
C VAL A 96 -12.96 -11.35 7.39
N TYR A 97 -12.89 -10.21 6.69
CA TYR A 97 -13.54 -9.01 7.19
C TYR A 97 -15.04 -9.21 7.05
N GLU A 98 -15.75 -9.07 8.15
CA GLU A 98 -17.21 -9.00 8.14
C GLU A 98 -17.58 -7.68 7.46
N THR A 99 -18.06 -7.75 6.21
CA THR A 99 -18.58 -6.58 5.50
C THR A 99 -19.85 -6.13 6.21
N ILE A 100 -19.78 -5.02 6.94
CA ILE A 100 -20.97 -4.33 7.42
C ILE A 100 -21.55 -3.59 6.20
N PRO A 101 -22.77 -3.92 5.74
CA PRO A 101 -23.40 -3.18 4.66
C PRO A 101 -23.60 -1.73 5.12
N MET A 102 -23.01 -0.78 4.41
CA MET A 102 -23.39 0.62 4.56
C MET A 102 -24.67 0.85 3.77
N GLU A 103 -25.79 1.04 4.46
CA GLU A 103 -27.02 1.51 3.82
C GLU A 103 -26.78 2.91 3.26
N MET A 104 -26.77 3.03 1.93
CA MET A 104 -26.83 4.34 1.29
C MET A 104 -28.26 4.85 1.43
N SER A 105 -28.48 5.86 2.27
CA SER A 105 -29.73 6.60 2.30
C SER A 105 -29.94 7.24 0.92
N ARG A 106 -30.87 6.67 0.13
CA ARG A 106 -31.40 7.33 -1.04
C ARG A 106 -32.39 8.38 -0.55
N ASP A 107 -31.89 9.58 -0.26
CA ASP A 107 -32.76 10.75 -0.21
C ASP A 107 -33.17 11.09 -1.64
N SER A 108 -34.25 10.43 -2.08
CA SER A 108 -35.06 10.85 -3.20
C SER A 108 -35.91 12.03 -2.73
N HIS A 109 -35.43 13.25 -2.98
CA HIS A 109 -36.29 14.43 -3.01
C HIS A 109 -36.57 14.81 -4.46
N GLN A 110 -37.77 14.40 -4.90
CA GLN A 110 -38.58 15.09 -5.90
C GLN A 110 -38.86 16.53 -5.47
#